data_AF-A0A5C7MCZ3-F1
#
_entry.id   AF-A0A5C7MCZ3-F1
#
_cell.length_a   1.000
_cell.length_b   1.000
_cell.length_c   1.000
_cell.angle_alpha   90.00
_cell.angle_beta   90.00
_cell.angle_gamma   90.00
#
_symmetry.space_group_name_H-M   'P 1'
#
loop_
_entity.id
_entity.type
_entity.pdbx_description
1 polymer ?
#
loop_
_entity_poly.entity_id
_entity_poly.type
_entity_poly.pdbx_seq_one_letter_code
_entity_poly.pdbx_strand_id
1 'polypeptide(L)'
;MRVTIVPEDQCVIVDGDMLSGLSLPATTNIHAIQWHGTAGIIERQIGPAERFTDESVIAPFVAVWQARRDEIDNPHQPPAPTMPELQALRRAEVKRLRDKKETEGFSYLGKVFDSDERSVQRITSAALTAQVFGPAFSIEWTAADNSAVTLDQAAMLGMPAALAARAGVLHSHAKALKQQIENAVYAELEVMDVSQGWPAL
;
A
#
# COMPACT_ATOMS: atom_id res chain seq x y z
N MET A 1 13.48 -19.04 37.66
CA MET A 1 12.68 -19.37 36.48
C MET A 1 11.83 -20.59 36.77
N ARG A 2 10.53 -20.51 36.48
CA ARG A 2 9.57 -21.61 36.45
C ARG A 2 9.17 -21.85 35.01
N VAL A 3 9.19 -23.11 34.58
CA VAL A 3 8.81 -23.47 33.21
C VAL A 3 7.77 -24.57 33.24
N THR A 4 6.74 -24.45 32.41
CA THR A 4 5.80 -25.53 32.11
C THR A 4 5.73 -25.70 30.60
N ILE A 5 5.99 -26.91 30.12
CA ILE A 5 5.96 -27.27 28.71
C ILE A 5 4.86 -28.31 28.54
N VAL A 6 3.95 -28.07 27.60
CA VAL A 6 2.92 -29.01 27.19
C VAL A 6 3.15 -29.30 25.70
N PRO A 7 3.89 -30.37 25.36
CA PRO A 7 4.30 -30.61 23.97
C PRO A 7 3.13 -30.81 23.00
N GLU A 8 2.07 -31.50 23.44
CA GLU A 8 0.86 -31.76 22.64
C GLU A 8 0.15 -30.46 22.24
N ASP A 9 0.11 -29.50 23.15
CA ASP A 9 -0.48 -28.17 22.92
C ASP A 9 0.48 -27.19 22.25
N GLN A 10 1.71 -27.63 21.95
CA GLN A 10 2.77 -26.78 21.42
C GLN A 10 2.97 -25.51 22.27
N CYS A 11 2.88 -25.69 23.60
CA CYS A 11 2.81 -24.59 24.55
C CYS A 11 3.98 -24.61 25.52
N VAL A 12 4.54 -23.42 25.79
CA VAL A 12 5.55 -23.19 26.82
C VAL A 12 5.15 -21.98 27.65
N ILE A 13 5.21 -22.12 28.97
CA ILE A 13 4.95 -21.07 29.95
C ILE A 13 6.26 -20.84 30.71
N VAL A 14 6.82 -19.63 30.62
CA VAL A 14 8.03 -19.23 31.35
C VAL A 14 7.64 -18.12 32.34
N ASP A 15 7.85 -18.36 33.64
CA ASP A 15 7.55 -17.42 34.72
C ASP A 15 6.13 -16.80 34.67
N GLY A 16 5.16 -17.57 34.17
CA GLY A 16 3.75 -17.17 34.05
C GLY A 16 3.36 -16.61 32.68
N ASP A 17 4.32 -16.42 31.78
CA ASP A 17 4.10 -15.91 30.43
C ASP A 17 4.01 -17.06 29.41
N MET A 18 2.81 -17.23 28.84
CA MET A 18 2.43 -18.36 28.00
C MET A 18 2.55 -18.01 26.52
N LEU A 19 3.21 -18.88 25.75
CA LEU A 19 3.14 -18.91 24.28
C LEU A 19 2.71 -20.28 23.79
N SER A 20 1.76 -20.31 22.86
CA SER A 20 1.21 -21.52 22.23
C SER A 20 1.43 -21.51 20.71
N GLY A 21 1.25 -22.68 20.06
CA GLY A 21 1.48 -22.84 18.63
C GLY A 21 2.97 -22.77 18.25
N LEU A 22 3.85 -23.12 19.20
CA LEU A 22 5.28 -23.17 19.02
C LEU A 22 5.69 -24.45 18.27
N SER A 23 6.65 -24.33 17.36
CA SER A 23 7.31 -25.50 16.73
C SER A 23 8.28 -26.15 17.73
N LEU A 24 7.74 -26.85 18.73
CA LEU A 24 8.52 -27.50 19.78
C LEU A 24 9.24 -28.77 19.27
N PRO A 25 10.38 -29.14 19.88
CA PRO A 25 11.02 -30.43 19.63
C PRO A 25 10.06 -31.59 19.83
N ALA A 26 10.14 -32.59 18.94
CA ALA A 26 9.32 -33.79 19.06
C ALA A 26 9.67 -34.56 20.36
N THR A 27 8.64 -34.93 21.10
CA THR A 27 8.76 -35.73 22.33
C THR A 27 7.89 -36.97 22.25
N THR A 28 8.37 -38.09 22.78
CA THR A 28 7.61 -39.34 22.85
C THR A 28 7.23 -39.65 24.30
N ASN A 29 5.97 -39.99 24.54
CA ASN A 29 5.43 -40.34 25.87
C ASN A 29 5.67 -39.24 26.94
N ILE A 30 5.41 -37.98 26.58
CA ILE A 30 5.48 -36.84 27.51
C ILE A 30 4.14 -36.12 27.47
N HIS A 31 3.51 -35.96 28.63
CA HIS A 31 2.33 -35.15 28.83
C HIS A 31 2.72 -33.71 29.16
N ALA A 32 3.61 -33.53 30.14
CA ALA A 32 4.14 -32.22 30.52
C ALA A 32 5.57 -32.30 31.05
N ILE A 33 6.32 -31.21 30.94
CA ILE A 33 7.61 -31.02 31.62
C ILE A 33 7.51 -29.76 32.47
N GLN A 34 7.81 -29.89 33.76
CA GLN A 34 7.75 -28.79 34.72
C GLN A 34 9.12 -28.57 35.35
N TRP A 35 9.58 -27.32 35.42
CA TRP A 35 10.82 -26.92 36.08
C TRP A 35 10.53 -25.84 37.13
N HIS A 36 11.15 -25.99 38.30
CA HIS A 36 10.97 -25.09 39.43
C HIS A 36 12.27 -24.41 39.87
N GLY A 37 13.29 -24.34 39.00
CA GLY A 37 14.55 -23.62 39.22
C GLY A 37 15.71 -24.49 39.72
N THR A 38 15.44 -25.54 40.48
CA THR A 38 16.48 -26.47 40.96
C THR A 38 16.20 -27.93 40.63
N ALA A 39 14.94 -28.24 40.29
CA ALA A 39 14.49 -29.57 39.94
C ALA A 39 13.22 -29.46 39.10
N GLY A 40 12.93 -30.52 38.36
CA GLY A 40 11.74 -30.64 37.55
C GLY A 40 11.15 -32.04 37.56
N ILE A 41 10.00 -32.15 36.92
CA ILE A 41 9.24 -33.38 36.75
C ILE A 41 8.84 -33.51 35.28
N ILE A 42 9.04 -34.70 34.71
CA ILE A 42 8.49 -35.11 33.42
C ILE A 42 7.29 -36.00 33.72
N GLU A 43 6.10 -35.52 33.38
CA GLU A 43 4.88 -36.30 33.42
C GLU A 43 4.78 -37.13 32.14
N ARG A 44 4.73 -38.45 32.29
CA ARG A 44 4.59 -39.39 31.16
C ARG A 44 3.10 -39.55 30.83
N GLN A 45 2.77 -39.74 29.55
CA GLN A 45 1.40 -40.12 29.16
C GLN A 45 1.06 -41.53 29.68
N ILE A 46 2.07 -42.41 29.70
CA ILE A 46 1.99 -43.79 30.20
C ILE A 46 3.18 -44.04 31.13
N GLY A 47 2.89 -44.45 32.36
CA GLY A 47 3.87 -44.76 33.39
C GLY A 47 4.02 -43.68 34.46
N PRO A 48 4.93 -43.87 35.43
CA PRO A 48 5.14 -42.91 36.50
C PRO A 48 5.85 -41.65 36.00
N ALA A 49 5.65 -40.54 36.70
CA ALA A 49 6.42 -39.32 36.52
C ALA A 49 7.90 -39.52 36.90
N GLU A 50 8.78 -38.82 36.19
CA GLU A 50 10.23 -38.88 36.38
C GLU A 50 10.76 -37.54 36.91
N ARG A 51 11.62 -37.57 37.93
CA ARG A 51 12.25 -36.36 38.46
C ARG A 51 13.60 -36.13 37.79
N PHE A 52 13.93 -34.88 37.52
CA PHE A 52 15.23 -34.48 36.99
C PHE A 52 15.75 -33.22 37.70
N THR A 53 17.06 -33.01 37.64
CA THR A 53 17.74 -31.82 38.20
C THR A 53 18.59 -31.07 37.20
N ASP A 54 18.78 -31.62 36.00
CA ASP A 54 19.52 -30.97 34.93
C ASP A 54 18.59 -30.05 34.13
N GLU A 55 18.85 -28.75 34.17
CA GLU A 55 18.09 -27.74 33.44
C GLU A 55 18.20 -27.91 31.92
N SER A 56 19.23 -28.62 31.42
CA SER A 56 19.40 -28.90 30.00
C SER A 56 18.19 -29.59 29.36
N VAL A 57 17.37 -30.29 30.17
CA VAL A 57 16.11 -30.93 29.74
C VAL A 57 15.10 -29.92 29.19
N ILE A 58 15.01 -28.73 29.77
CA ILE A 58 14.05 -27.70 29.34
C ILE A 58 14.64 -26.71 28.33
N ALA A 59 15.96 -26.64 28.21
CA ALA A 59 16.66 -25.62 27.41
C ALA A 59 16.19 -25.55 25.94
N PRO A 60 15.97 -26.68 25.21
CA PRO A 60 15.46 -26.63 23.84
C PRO A 60 14.06 -25.99 23.71
N PHE A 61 13.19 -26.17 24.70
CA PHE A 61 11.83 -25.60 24.67
C PHE A 61 11.82 -24.12 25.06
N VAL A 62 12.62 -23.76 26.07
CA VAL A 62 12.82 -22.36 26.46
C VAL A 62 13.43 -21.56 25.31
N ALA A 63 14.35 -22.14 24.53
CA ALA A 63 14.92 -21.47 23.36
C ALA A 63 13.86 -21.13 22.29
N VAL A 64 12.91 -22.04 22.02
CA VAL A 64 11.80 -21.78 21.08
C VAL A 64 10.86 -20.70 21.62
N TRP A 65 10.52 -20.77 22.91
CA TRP A 65 9.71 -19.75 23.56
C TRP A 65 10.39 -18.38 23.52
N GLN A 66 11.69 -18.31 23.82
CA GLN A 66 12.46 -17.08 23.83
C GLN A 66 12.54 -16.48 22.43
N ALA A 67 12.81 -17.28 21.40
CA ALA A 67 12.83 -16.80 20.02
C ALA A 67 11.48 -16.19 19.61
N ARG A 68 10.36 -16.86 19.94
CA ARG A 68 9.02 -16.33 19.65
C ARG A 68 8.72 -15.07 20.47
N ARG A 69 9.15 -15.00 21.73
CA ARG A 69 9.01 -13.81 22.57
C ARG A 69 9.80 -12.64 21.99
N ASP A 70 11.05 -12.87 21.59
CA ASP A 70 11.91 -11.87 20.96
C ASP A 70 11.28 -11.34 19.65
N GLU A 71 10.64 -12.20 18.85
CA GLU A 71 9.89 -11.76 17.66
C GLU A 71 8.65 -10.92 17.99
N ILE A 72 7.95 -11.22 19.09
CA ILE A 72 6.77 -10.46 19.53
C ILE A 72 7.19 -9.09 20.07
N ASP A 73 8.21 -9.09 20.93
CA ASP A 73 8.68 -7.91 21.64
C ASP A 73 9.50 -7.00 20.70
N ASN A 74 10.18 -7.59 19.71
CA ASN A 74 10.92 -6.89 18.68
C ASN A 74 10.44 -7.30 17.28
N PRO A 75 9.25 -6.84 16.85
CA PRO A 75 8.72 -7.15 15.54
C PRO A 75 9.72 -6.71 14.48
N HIS A 76 10.07 -7.62 13.56
CA HIS A 76 10.96 -7.30 12.45
C HIS A 76 10.35 -6.19 11.60
N GLN A 77 10.83 -4.96 11.77
CA GLN A 77 10.47 -3.87 10.88
C GLN A 77 11.09 -4.16 9.51
N PRO A 78 10.30 -4.12 8.43
CA PRO A 78 10.88 -4.21 7.11
C PRO A 78 11.94 -3.11 6.97
N PRO A 79 13.07 -3.39 6.31
CA PRO A 79 14.11 -2.39 6.13
C PRO A 79 13.50 -1.16 5.46
N ALA A 80 13.93 0.02 5.91
CA ALA A 80 13.54 1.26 5.25
C ALA A 80 13.91 1.18 3.76
N PRO A 81 13.09 1.73 2.85
CA PRO A 81 13.38 1.69 1.42
C PRO A 81 14.73 2.36 1.17
N THR A 82 15.50 1.82 0.24
CA THR A 82 16.70 2.47 -0.26
C THR A 82 16.35 3.76 -1.00
N MET A 83 17.32 4.65 -1.20
CA MET A 83 17.10 5.89 -1.96
C MET A 83 16.49 5.65 -3.36
N PRO A 84 16.97 4.69 -4.18
CA PRO A 84 16.36 4.41 -5.48
C PRO A 84 14.92 3.88 -5.38
N GLU A 85 14.61 3.07 -4.37
CA GLU A 85 13.26 2.55 -4.14
C GLU A 85 12.31 3.68 -3.73
N LEU A 86 12.74 4.57 -2.83
CA LEU A 86 11.95 5.71 -2.40
C LEU A 86 11.67 6.67 -3.56
N GLN A 87 12.67 6.93 -4.41
CA GLN A 87 12.48 7.72 -5.63
C GLN A 87 11.48 7.04 -6.59
N ALA A 88 11.58 5.73 -6.79
CA ALA A 88 10.66 4.99 -7.65
C ALA A 88 9.22 5.06 -7.12
N LEU A 89 9.02 4.90 -5.81
CA LEU A 89 7.73 5.04 -5.15
C LEU A 89 7.14 6.44 -5.38
N ARG A 90 7.92 7.49 -5.17
CA ARG A 90 7.45 8.88 -5.34
C ARG A 90 7.14 9.21 -6.80
N ARG A 91 7.95 8.73 -7.76
CA ARG A 91 7.65 8.89 -9.21
C ARG A 91 6.37 8.17 -9.62
N ALA A 92 6.14 6.97 -9.09
CA ALA A 92 4.92 6.21 -9.36
C ALA A 92 3.69 6.94 -8.82
N GLU A 93 3.79 7.53 -7.63
CA GLU A 93 2.71 8.32 -7.04
C GLU A 93 2.39 9.57 -7.86
N VAL A 94 3.41 10.34 -8.29
CA VAL A 94 3.22 11.49 -9.19
C VAL A 94 2.51 11.07 -10.49
N LYS A 95 2.89 9.92 -11.06
CA LYS A 95 2.24 9.40 -12.28
C LYS A 95 0.77 9.08 -12.00
N ARG A 96 0.46 8.37 -10.91
CA ARG A 96 -0.90 8.01 -10.53
C ARG A 96 -1.79 9.25 -10.31
N LEU A 97 -1.26 10.27 -9.65
CA LEU A 97 -1.96 11.54 -9.42
C LEU A 97 -2.25 12.27 -10.72
N ARG A 98 -1.26 12.36 -11.62
CA ARG A 98 -1.46 12.94 -12.97
C ARG A 98 -2.55 12.20 -13.72
N ASP A 99 -2.43 10.88 -13.82
CA ASP A 99 -3.35 10.05 -14.61
C ASP A 99 -4.79 10.18 -14.07
N LYS A 100 -4.95 10.30 -12.74
CA LYS A 100 -6.25 10.63 -12.13
C LYS A 100 -6.73 12.04 -12.53
N LYS A 101 -5.86 13.06 -12.42
CA LYS A 101 -6.22 14.46 -12.73
C LYS A 101 -6.59 14.67 -14.19
N GLU A 102 -6.03 13.89 -15.10
CA GLU A 102 -6.35 13.93 -16.54
C GLU A 102 -7.79 13.48 -16.84
N THR A 103 -8.43 12.73 -15.95
CA THR A 103 -9.81 12.25 -16.12
C THR A 103 -10.85 13.06 -15.32
N GLU A 104 -10.43 14.06 -14.56
CA GLU A 104 -11.34 14.89 -13.73
C GLU A 104 -12.05 16.00 -14.54
N GLY A 105 -11.75 16.13 -15.83
CA GLY A 105 -12.35 17.10 -16.74
C GLY A 105 -11.39 18.20 -17.22
N PHE A 106 -11.93 19.16 -17.94
CA PHE A 106 -11.23 20.37 -18.37
C PHE A 106 -12.20 21.55 -18.55
N SER A 107 -11.69 22.76 -18.30
CA SER A 107 -12.46 24.00 -18.44
C SER A 107 -12.42 24.52 -19.88
N TYR A 108 -13.60 24.81 -20.43
CA TYR A 108 -13.77 25.40 -21.76
C TYR A 108 -15.09 26.17 -21.83
N LEU A 109 -15.12 27.34 -22.48
CA LEU A 109 -16.34 28.18 -22.60
C LEU A 109 -17.10 28.43 -21.29
N GLY A 110 -16.37 28.58 -20.17
CA GLY A 110 -16.97 28.82 -18.85
C GLY A 110 -17.67 27.59 -18.22
N LYS A 111 -17.47 26.40 -18.80
CA LYS A 111 -18.00 25.12 -18.33
C LYS A 111 -16.88 24.10 -18.14
N VAL A 112 -17.15 23.05 -17.37
CA VAL A 112 -16.28 21.88 -17.25
C VAL A 112 -16.85 20.76 -18.12
N PHE A 113 -15.99 20.16 -18.94
CA PHE A 113 -16.33 19.00 -19.77
C PHE A 113 -15.60 17.76 -19.25
N ASP A 114 -16.26 16.60 -19.33
CA ASP A 114 -15.69 15.32 -18.93
C ASP A 114 -14.48 14.95 -19.80
N SER A 115 -13.47 14.31 -19.20
CA SER A 115 -12.24 13.89 -19.87
C SER A 115 -11.84 12.44 -19.60
N ASP A 116 -12.78 11.62 -19.13
CA ASP A 116 -12.58 10.17 -19.15
C ASP A 116 -12.42 9.64 -20.59
N GLU A 117 -11.92 8.42 -20.73
CA GLU A 117 -11.61 7.82 -22.04
C GLU A 117 -12.78 7.86 -23.02
N ARG A 118 -14.01 7.61 -22.55
CA ARG A 118 -15.21 7.63 -23.40
C ARG A 118 -15.54 9.06 -23.83
N SER A 119 -15.38 10.02 -22.92
CA SER A 119 -15.60 11.44 -23.20
C SER A 119 -14.58 11.97 -24.21
N VAL A 120 -13.30 11.61 -24.09
CA VAL A 120 -12.25 11.93 -25.08
C VAL A 120 -12.57 11.35 -26.45
N GLN A 121 -13.01 10.09 -26.53
CA GLN A 121 -13.42 9.48 -27.79
C GLN A 121 -14.59 10.24 -28.43
N ARG A 122 -15.63 10.58 -27.66
CA ARG A 122 -16.79 11.35 -28.13
C ARG A 122 -16.40 12.74 -28.62
N ILE A 123 -15.58 13.47 -27.87
CA ILE A 123 -15.08 14.79 -28.24
C ILE A 123 -14.31 14.69 -29.57
N THR A 124 -13.43 13.69 -29.69
CA THR A 124 -12.64 13.47 -30.91
C THR A 124 -13.54 13.17 -32.11
N SER A 125 -14.51 12.27 -31.97
CA SER A 125 -15.46 11.95 -33.04
C SER A 125 -16.32 13.14 -33.44
N ALA A 126 -16.85 13.91 -32.47
CA ALA A 126 -17.65 15.09 -32.75
C ALA A 126 -16.83 16.21 -33.42
N ALA A 127 -15.56 16.39 -33.04
CA ALA A 127 -14.65 17.32 -33.71
C ALA A 127 -14.36 16.91 -35.17
N LEU A 128 -14.25 15.61 -35.45
CA LEU A 128 -14.16 15.11 -36.83
C LEU A 128 -15.46 15.37 -37.61
N THR A 129 -16.63 15.13 -37.00
CA THR A 129 -17.92 15.44 -37.62
C THR A 129 -18.08 16.94 -37.90
N ALA A 130 -17.65 17.81 -36.98
CA ALA A 130 -17.67 19.26 -37.19
C ALA A 130 -16.79 19.71 -38.36
N GLN A 131 -15.66 19.03 -38.63
CA GLN A 131 -14.86 19.30 -39.82
C GLN A 131 -15.60 18.94 -41.11
N VAL A 132 -16.36 17.84 -41.12
CA VAL A 132 -17.12 17.39 -42.30
C VAL A 132 -18.31 18.30 -42.60
N PHE A 133 -19.09 18.67 -41.58
CA PHE A 133 -20.29 19.50 -41.74
C PHE A 133 -19.97 20.99 -41.92
N GLY A 134 -18.77 21.43 -41.56
CA GLY A 134 -18.37 22.81 -41.74
C GLY A 134 -19.22 23.77 -40.89
N PRO A 135 -19.49 24.98 -41.38
CA PRO A 135 -20.28 25.99 -40.66
C PRO A 135 -21.72 25.58 -40.34
N ALA A 136 -22.24 24.52 -40.97
CA ALA A 136 -23.58 24.00 -40.68
C ALA A 136 -23.60 23.09 -39.43
N PHE A 137 -22.45 22.77 -38.85
CA PHE A 137 -22.38 21.96 -37.63
C PHE A 137 -22.97 22.70 -36.43
N SER A 138 -23.87 22.01 -35.71
CA SER A 138 -24.38 22.43 -34.42
C SER A 138 -24.75 21.19 -33.61
N ILE A 139 -24.39 21.17 -32.33
CA ILE A 139 -24.75 20.10 -31.40
C ILE A 139 -25.08 20.67 -30.03
N GLU A 140 -26.13 20.14 -29.40
CA GLU A 140 -26.38 20.34 -27.97
C GLU A 140 -25.51 19.35 -27.19
N TRP A 141 -24.49 19.86 -26.50
CA TRP A 141 -23.60 19.06 -25.67
C TRP A 141 -23.98 19.17 -24.20
N THR A 142 -23.91 18.07 -23.44
CA THR A 142 -24.11 18.09 -21.99
C THR A 142 -22.76 18.22 -21.28
N ALA A 143 -22.54 19.32 -20.57
CA ALA A 143 -21.36 19.56 -19.76
C ALA A 143 -21.38 18.70 -18.47
N ALA A 144 -20.26 18.66 -17.74
CA ALA A 144 -20.11 17.81 -16.55
C ALA A 144 -21.10 18.19 -15.41
N ASP A 145 -21.56 19.44 -15.37
CA ASP A 145 -22.60 19.92 -14.44
C ASP A 145 -24.04 19.58 -14.90
N ASN A 146 -24.18 18.75 -15.94
CA ASN A 146 -25.43 18.40 -16.64
C ASN A 146 -26.14 19.57 -17.33
N SER A 147 -25.50 20.74 -17.46
CA SER A 147 -26.05 21.82 -18.28
C SER A 147 -25.84 21.56 -19.77
N ALA A 148 -26.76 22.04 -20.60
CA ALA A 148 -26.64 22.00 -22.05
C ALA A 148 -25.84 23.20 -22.56
N VAL A 149 -24.94 22.96 -23.52
CA VAL A 149 -24.15 23.97 -24.21
C VAL A 149 -24.27 23.72 -25.71
N THR A 150 -24.78 24.69 -26.45
CA THR A 150 -24.78 24.66 -27.92
C THR A 150 -23.35 24.88 -28.41
N LEU A 151 -22.81 23.92 -29.15
CA LEU A 151 -21.49 24.02 -29.77
C LEU A 151 -21.64 24.11 -31.28
N ASP A 152 -21.23 25.24 -31.84
CA ASP A 152 -21.00 25.39 -33.26
C ASP A 152 -19.69 24.70 -33.69
N GLN A 153 -19.37 24.80 -34.98
CA GLN A 153 -18.13 24.24 -35.52
C GLN A 153 -16.89 24.71 -34.75
N ALA A 154 -16.73 26.01 -34.54
CA ALA A 154 -15.54 26.57 -33.93
C ALA A 154 -15.40 26.14 -32.46
N ALA A 155 -16.50 26.14 -31.71
CA ALA A 155 -16.57 25.69 -30.34
C ALA A 155 -16.21 24.19 -30.22
N MET A 156 -16.77 23.35 -31.09
CA MET A 156 -16.49 21.90 -31.08
C MET A 156 -15.01 21.61 -31.40
N LEU A 157 -14.41 22.33 -32.36
CA LEU A 157 -12.98 22.17 -32.69
C LEU A 157 -12.04 22.71 -31.60
N GLY A 158 -12.52 23.61 -30.74
CA GLY A 158 -11.76 24.10 -29.60
C GLY A 158 -11.68 23.11 -28.43
N MET A 159 -12.61 22.16 -28.30
CA MET A 159 -12.61 21.20 -27.19
C MET A 159 -11.34 20.33 -27.13
N PRO A 160 -10.88 19.67 -28.21
CA PRO A 160 -9.62 18.94 -28.20
C PRO A 160 -8.40 19.81 -27.84
N ALA A 161 -8.40 21.08 -28.26
CA ALA A 161 -7.31 22.01 -27.94
C ALA A 161 -7.29 22.39 -26.45
N ALA A 162 -8.46 22.66 -25.86
CA ALA A 162 -8.58 22.93 -24.42
C ALA A 162 -8.19 21.70 -23.57
N LEU A 163 -8.61 20.50 -23.98
CA LEU A 163 -8.20 19.25 -23.36
C LEU A 163 -6.67 19.05 -23.42
N ALA A 164 -6.06 19.29 -24.59
CA ALA A 164 -4.61 19.19 -24.76
C ALA A 164 -3.85 20.21 -23.91
N ALA A 165 -4.35 21.45 -23.81
CA ALA A 165 -3.76 22.48 -22.96
C ALA A 165 -3.81 22.08 -21.47
N ARG A 166 -4.93 21.52 -21.02
CA ARG A 166 -5.07 20.98 -19.66
C ARG A 166 -4.05 19.87 -19.39
N ALA A 167 -3.94 18.89 -20.28
CA ALA A 167 -2.98 17.80 -20.17
C ALA A 167 -1.53 18.32 -20.14
N GLY A 168 -1.19 19.31 -20.98
CA GLY A 168 0.13 19.92 -21.00
C GLY A 168 0.52 20.57 -19.66
N VAL A 169 -0.43 21.26 -19.01
CA VAL A 169 -0.22 21.88 -17.69
C VAL A 169 -0.01 20.82 -16.60
N LEU A 170 -0.81 19.75 -16.59
CA LEU A 170 -0.65 18.62 -15.66
C LEU A 170 0.69 17.90 -15.84
N HIS A 171 1.07 17.63 -17.09
CA HIS A 171 2.37 17.04 -17.42
C HIS A 171 3.55 17.94 -16.99
N SER A 172 3.44 19.25 -17.18
CA SER A 172 4.49 20.20 -16.79
C SER A 172 4.69 20.18 -15.26
N HIS A 173 3.61 20.17 -14.50
CA HIS A 173 3.66 20.05 -13.04
C HIS A 173 4.27 18.71 -12.60
N ALA A 174 3.82 17.59 -13.18
CA ALA A 174 4.36 16.27 -12.90
C ALA A 174 5.87 16.18 -13.19
N LYS A 175 6.34 16.84 -14.25
CA LYS A 175 7.77 16.92 -14.59
C LYS A 175 8.57 17.69 -13.53
N ALA A 176 8.03 18.80 -13.03
CA ALA A 176 8.68 19.58 -11.97
C ALA A 176 8.81 18.77 -10.68
N LEU A 177 7.76 18.06 -10.25
CA LEU A 177 7.80 17.16 -9.08
C LEU A 177 8.83 16.05 -9.27
N LYS A 178 8.90 15.41 -10.45
CA LYS A 178 9.90 14.38 -10.74
C LYS A 178 11.32 14.92 -10.66
N GLN A 179 11.56 16.14 -11.12
CA GLN A 179 12.87 16.78 -10.99
C GLN A 179 13.23 17.06 -9.52
N GLN A 180 12.27 17.46 -8.69
CA GLN A 180 12.47 17.60 -7.25
C GLN A 180 12.81 16.25 -6.59
N ILE A 181 12.12 15.17 -6.99
CA ILE A 181 12.41 13.80 -6.51
C ILE A 181 13.84 13.36 -6.84
N GLU A 182 14.34 13.65 -8.05
CA GLU A 182 15.71 13.26 -8.42
C GLU A 182 16.78 14.04 -7.65
N ASN A 183 16.47 15.27 -7.24
CA ASN A 183 17.44 16.17 -6.59
C ASN A 183 17.35 16.15 -5.05
N ALA A 184 16.28 15.60 -4.48
CA ALA A 184 16.06 15.56 -3.03
C ALA A 184 17.03 14.61 -2.33
N VAL A 185 17.38 14.92 -1.08
CA VAL A 185 18.03 13.94 -0.19
C VAL A 185 16.99 13.03 0.45
N TYR A 186 17.43 11.91 1.03
CA TYR A 186 16.54 10.89 1.60
C TYR A 186 15.49 11.46 2.57
N ALA A 187 15.93 12.27 3.55
CA ALA A 187 15.04 12.84 4.56
C ALA A 187 13.98 13.78 3.98
N GLU A 188 14.31 14.53 2.93
CA GLU A 188 13.35 15.39 2.23
C GLU A 188 12.33 14.55 1.45
N LEU A 189 12.80 13.51 0.77
CA LEU A 189 11.97 12.64 -0.06
C LEU A 189 11.01 11.78 0.78
N GLU A 190 11.44 11.40 1.98
CA GLU A 190 10.64 10.64 2.96
C GLU A 190 9.37 11.41 3.34
N VAL A 191 9.48 12.73 3.58
CA VAL A 191 8.36 13.59 3.98
C VAL A 191 7.70 14.36 2.84
N MET A 192 8.20 14.23 1.61
CA MET A 192 7.68 14.95 0.44
C MET A 192 6.22 14.58 0.14
N ASP A 193 5.33 15.57 0.21
CA ASP A 193 3.95 15.45 -0.25
C ASP A 193 3.82 15.84 -1.73
N VAL A 194 3.73 14.83 -2.59
CA VAL A 194 3.57 15.02 -4.05
C VAL A 194 2.11 15.27 -4.48
N SER A 195 1.16 15.31 -3.54
CA SER A 195 -0.26 15.56 -3.80
C SER A 195 -0.65 17.04 -3.84
N GLN A 196 0.26 17.93 -3.45
CA GLN A 196 0.02 19.37 -3.40
C GLN A 196 0.41 20.08 -4.70
N GLY A 197 -0.15 21.28 -4.91
CA GLY A 197 0.24 22.18 -5.99
C GLY A 197 -0.24 21.79 -7.39
N TRP A 198 -1.05 20.74 -7.50
CA TRP A 198 -1.64 20.35 -8.77
C TRP A 198 -2.58 21.45 -9.31
N PRO A 199 -2.50 21.77 -10.61
CA PRO A 199 -3.36 22.75 -11.25
C PRO A 199 -4.86 22.47 -11.03
N ALA A 200 -5.62 23.46 -10.56
CA ALA A 200 -7.08 23.37 -10.39
C ALA A 200 -7.81 23.30 -11.73
N LEU A 201 -9.06 22.82 -11.71
CA LEU A 201 -9.97 22.83 -12.86
C LEU A 201 -10.62 24.20 -13.05
#